data_AF-A0A329S838-F1
#
_entry.id   AF-A0A329S838-F1
#
_cell.length_a   1.000
_cell.length_b   1.000
_cell.length_c   1.000
_cell.angle_alpha   90.00
_cell.angle_beta   90.00
_cell.angle_gamma   90.00
#
_symmetry.space_group_name_H-M   'P 1'
#
loop_
_entity.id
_entity.type
_entity.pdbx_description
1 polymer ?
#
loop_
_entity_poly.entity_id
_entity_poly.type
_entity_poly.pdbx_seq_one_letter_code
_entity_poly.pdbx_strand_id
1 'polypeptide(L)'
;MIHITELEIYCSVGTEGKENVGSKAVVRNISKVLRGQPAKTLVVTDSYYSSAALSLTLLELGFYHVGTVRSNWKGWCREIQYTQNKKPLNKPRGQYRIVQAKVYSELAALSWMDSRPVNMLSTGCSTEPTVVNRREENGSITVSPCPHEVVDYANGMGFYDQLRLHHYLIQNCINLTKY
;
A
#
# COMPACT_ATOMS: atom_id res chain seq x y z
N MET A 1 -1.31 16.84 -11.05
CA MET A 1 -2.61 16.27 -11.47
C MET A 1 -2.47 14.75 -11.35
N ILE A 2 -3.13 14.13 -10.36
CA ILE A 2 -3.06 12.68 -10.15
C ILE A 2 -4.05 12.06 -11.14
N HIS A 3 -3.54 11.40 -12.18
CA HIS A 3 -4.40 10.66 -13.12
C HIS A 3 -4.75 9.30 -12.50
N ILE A 4 -6.04 9.10 -12.30
CA ILE A 4 -6.60 7.83 -11.81
C ILE A 4 -7.10 7.06 -13.02
N THR A 5 -6.79 5.79 -13.07
CA THR A 5 -7.43 4.88 -14.02
C THR A 5 -8.02 3.73 -13.23
N GLU A 6 -9.32 3.52 -13.43
CA GLU A 6 -10.08 2.42 -12.87
C GLU A 6 -9.46 1.10 -13.32
N LEU A 7 -9.07 0.27 -12.36
CA LEU A 7 -8.34 -0.96 -12.61
C LEU A 7 -9.23 -2.09 -12.09
N GLU A 8 -9.91 -2.78 -13.01
CA GLU A 8 -10.81 -3.88 -12.68
C GLU A 8 -10.09 -4.96 -11.86
N ILE A 9 -10.66 -5.21 -10.67
CA ILE A 9 -10.17 -6.15 -9.68
C ILE A 9 -10.68 -7.54 -10.03
N TYR A 10 -9.77 -8.43 -10.45
CA TYR A 10 -10.13 -9.82 -10.68
C TYR A 10 -10.05 -10.61 -9.36
N CYS A 11 -11.22 -10.99 -8.83
CA CYS A 11 -11.34 -12.02 -7.79
C CYS A 11 -11.05 -13.39 -8.41
N SER A 12 -9.90 -14.00 -8.13
CA SER A 12 -9.70 -15.40 -8.47
C SER A 12 -10.37 -16.28 -7.42
N VAL A 13 -11.45 -16.96 -7.82
CA VAL A 13 -11.97 -18.14 -7.12
C VAL A 13 -10.84 -19.18 -7.05
N GLY A 14 -10.64 -19.75 -5.87
CA GLY A 14 -9.45 -20.53 -5.53
C GLY A 14 -9.21 -21.73 -6.44
N THR A 15 -7.95 -21.91 -6.84
CA THR A 15 -7.36 -23.21 -7.17
C THR A 15 -5.87 -23.16 -6.84
N GLU A 16 -5.40 -24.21 -6.18
CA GLU A 16 -4.06 -24.37 -5.64
C GLU A 16 -2.97 -24.23 -6.72
N GLY A 17 -1.83 -23.60 -6.35
CA GLY A 17 -0.59 -23.69 -7.14
C GLY A 17 -0.07 -22.44 -7.86
N LYS A 18 -0.51 -21.22 -7.53
CA LYS A 18 0.00 -20.00 -8.21
C LYS A 18 0.51 -18.91 -7.27
N GLU A 19 1.79 -18.96 -6.89
CA GLU A 19 2.49 -17.77 -6.36
C GLU A 19 2.46 -16.66 -7.43
N ASN A 20 2.15 -15.41 -7.02
CA ASN A 20 2.23 -14.17 -7.82
C ASN A 20 1.16 -13.89 -8.89
N VAL A 21 -0.03 -14.51 -8.87
CA VAL A 21 -1.10 -14.18 -9.85
C VAL A 21 -1.58 -12.74 -9.73
N GLY A 22 -1.80 -12.26 -8.50
CA GLY A 22 -2.22 -10.88 -8.22
C GLY A 22 -1.22 -9.86 -8.75
N SER A 23 0.06 -9.99 -8.39
CA SER A 23 1.14 -9.12 -8.85
C SER A 23 1.27 -9.09 -10.37
N LYS A 24 1.21 -10.26 -11.03
CA LYS A 24 1.27 -10.34 -12.51
C LYS A 24 0.07 -9.68 -13.17
N ALA A 25 -1.12 -9.82 -12.59
CA ALA A 25 -2.32 -9.15 -13.08
C ALA A 25 -2.21 -7.63 -12.95
N VAL A 26 -1.67 -7.14 -11.82
CA VAL A 26 -1.39 -5.71 -11.60
C VAL A 26 -0.44 -5.18 -12.67
N VAL A 27 0.70 -5.82 -12.90
CA VAL A 27 1.65 -5.41 -13.96
C VAL A 27 0.95 -5.39 -15.32
N ARG A 28 0.26 -6.46 -15.71
CA ARG A 28 -0.44 -6.54 -17.00
C ARG A 28 -1.44 -5.41 -17.19
N ASN A 29 -2.21 -5.11 -16.16
CA ASN A 29 -3.25 -4.08 -16.21
C ASN A 29 -2.61 -2.69 -16.24
N ILE A 30 -1.62 -2.43 -15.39
CA ILE A 30 -0.85 -1.18 -15.37
C ILE A 30 -0.15 -0.92 -16.70
N SER A 31 0.50 -1.92 -17.30
CA SER A 31 1.15 -1.78 -18.61
C SER A 31 0.17 -1.52 -19.76
N LYS A 32 -1.15 -1.68 -19.57
CA LYS A 32 -2.18 -1.28 -20.54
C LYS A 32 -2.73 0.11 -20.22
N VAL A 33 -3.03 0.32 -18.94
CA VAL A 33 -3.71 1.50 -18.39
C VAL A 33 -2.80 2.73 -18.34
N LEU A 34 -1.52 2.55 -17.98
CA LEU A 34 -0.58 3.65 -17.80
C LEU A 34 0.31 3.90 -19.04
N ARG A 35 -0.02 3.33 -20.21
CA ARG A 35 0.67 3.68 -21.46
C ARG A 35 0.46 5.16 -21.77
N GLY A 36 1.55 5.89 -21.92
CA GLY A 36 1.53 7.33 -22.21
C GLY A 36 1.27 8.22 -21.00
N GLN A 37 1.17 7.66 -19.79
CA GLN A 37 1.15 8.46 -18.56
C GLN A 37 2.55 9.01 -18.23
N PRO A 38 2.63 10.11 -17.46
CA PRO A 38 3.91 10.63 -17.02
C PRO A 38 4.70 9.57 -16.27
N ALA A 39 5.98 9.44 -16.63
CA ALA A 39 6.94 8.71 -15.82
C ALA A 39 6.89 9.21 -14.37
N LYS A 40 7.15 8.32 -13.41
CA LYS A 40 7.15 8.58 -11.95
C LYS A 40 5.77 8.74 -11.31
N THR A 41 4.72 8.20 -11.92
CA THR A 41 3.42 8.07 -11.24
C THR A 41 3.53 7.04 -10.11
N LEU A 42 2.97 7.34 -8.94
CA LEU A 42 2.95 6.45 -7.78
C LEU A 42 1.80 5.44 -7.86
N VAL A 43 2.13 4.17 -7.73
CA VAL A 43 1.19 3.04 -7.65
C VAL A 43 1.05 2.61 -6.19
N VAL A 44 -0.17 2.61 -5.66
CA VAL A 44 -0.47 2.22 -4.28
C VAL A 44 -1.20 0.88 -4.27
N THR A 45 -0.74 -0.09 -3.49
CA THR A 45 -1.37 -1.42 -3.40
C THR A 45 -1.54 -1.91 -1.98
N ASP A 46 -2.60 -2.70 -1.74
CA ASP A 46 -2.79 -3.40 -0.48
C ASP A 46 -1.88 -4.63 -0.32
N SER A 47 -2.00 -5.31 0.81
CA SER A 47 -1.21 -6.50 1.15
C SER A 47 -1.47 -7.75 0.30
N TYR A 48 -2.54 -7.79 -0.48
CA TYR A 48 -2.84 -8.91 -1.38
C TYR A 48 -2.02 -8.82 -2.68
N TYR A 49 -1.77 -7.61 -3.15
CA TYR A 49 -1.07 -7.36 -4.42
C TYR A 49 0.42 -7.04 -4.26
N SER A 50 0.84 -6.58 -3.08
CA SER A 50 2.21 -6.10 -2.86
C SER A 50 3.25 -7.22 -2.78
N SER A 51 4.38 -7.02 -3.45
CA SER A 51 5.56 -7.90 -3.41
C SER A 51 6.80 -7.15 -3.90
N ALA A 52 8.00 -7.51 -3.44
CA ALA A 52 9.23 -6.86 -3.93
C ALA A 52 9.40 -7.01 -5.45
N ALA A 53 9.02 -8.18 -6.00
CA ALA A 53 9.04 -8.41 -7.44
C ALA A 53 8.12 -7.43 -8.19
N LEU A 54 6.92 -7.14 -7.65
CA LEU A 54 6.04 -6.12 -8.22
C LEU A 54 6.69 -4.74 -8.16
N SER A 55 7.23 -4.36 -7.00
CA SER A 55 7.85 -3.04 -6.80
C SER A 55 9.01 -2.78 -7.77
N LEU A 56 9.87 -3.80 -7.98
CA LEU A 56 10.98 -3.72 -8.94
C LEU A 56 10.49 -3.69 -10.38
N THR A 57 9.50 -4.52 -10.75
CA THR A 57 8.92 -4.51 -12.10
C THR A 57 8.28 -3.15 -12.42
N LEU A 58 7.58 -2.54 -11.47
CA LEU A 58 6.99 -1.22 -11.65
C LEU A 58 8.07 -0.15 -11.80
N LEU A 59 9.15 -0.24 -11.03
CA LEU A 59 10.29 0.67 -11.14
C LEU A 59 10.96 0.59 -12.52
N GLU A 60 11.17 -0.61 -13.06
CA GLU A 60 11.67 -0.82 -14.43
C GLU A 60 10.75 -0.23 -15.50
N LEU A 61 9.44 -0.25 -15.26
CA LEU A 61 8.43 0.38 -16.11
C LEU A 61 8.31 1.91 -15.90
N GLY A 62 9.11 2.49 -15.00
CA GLY A 62 9.13 3.93 -14.73
C GLY A 62 8.07 4.41 -13.74
N PHE A 63 7.47 3.51 -12.95
CA PHE A 63 6.48 3.81 -11.92
C PHE A 63 7.06 3.63 -10.51
N TYR A 64 6.68 4.52 -9.61
CA TYR A 64 6.97 4.35 -8.18
C TYR A 64 5.90 3.49 -7.54
N HIS A 65 6.25 2.82 -6.44
CA HIS A 65 5.35 1.90 -5.77
C HIS A 65 5.39 2.12 -4.27
N VAL A 66 4.24 2.03 -3.62
CA VAL A 66 4.14 1.85 -2.16
C VAL A 66 3.02 0.86 -1.86
N GLY A 67 3.30 -0.08 -0.98
CA GLY A 67 2.29 -1.06 -0.59
C GLY A 67 2.56 -1.71 0.73
N THR A 68 1.49 -2.16 1.39
CA THR A 68 1.60 -2.93 2.63
C THR A 68 1.97 -4.37 2.32
N VAL A 69 2.71 -5.05 3.20
CA VAL A 69 3.09 -6.46 3.05
C VAL A 69 2.75 -7.24 4.30
N ARG A 70 2.45 -8.53 4.11
CA ARG A 70 2.22 -9.44 5.24
C ARG A 70 3.56 -9.90 5.80
N SER A 71 3.64 -10.01 7.13
CA SER A 71 4.88 -10.39 7.84
C SER A 71 5.38 -11.80 7.55
N ASN A 72 4.50 -12.69 7.07
CA ASN A 72 4.85 -14.07 6.69
C ASN A 72 5.31 -14.21 5.23
N TRP A 73 5.52 -13.10 4.52
CA TRP A 73 5.92 -13.12 3.12
C TRP A 73 7.39 -13.56 2.95
N LYS A 74 7.64 -14.45 1.97
CA LYS A 74 8.99 -14.91 1.63
C LYS A 74 9.82 -13.73 1.10
N GLY A 75 10.93 -13.42 1.76
CA GLY A 75 11.80 -12.30 1.40
C GLY A 75 11.62 -11.03 2.24
N TRP A 76 10.72 -11.03 3.23
CA TRP A 76 10.62 -9.94 4.19
C TRP A 76 11.85 -9.85 5.11
N CYS A 77 12.34 -8.63 5.35
CA CYS A 77 13.46 -8.38 6.25
C CYS A 77 13.03 -8.52 7.72
N ARG A 78 13.44 -9.61 8.37
CA ARG A 78 13.08 -9.88 9.77
C ARG A 78 13.74 -8.93 10.77
N GLU A 79 14.83 -8.26 10.41
CA GLU A 79 15.57 -7.35 11.30
C GLU A 79 14.72 -6.12 11.68
N ILE A 80 13.92 -5.61 10.75
CA ILE A 80 13.03 -4.47 11.00
C ILE A 80 11.69 -4.89 11.59
N GLN A 81 11.35 -6.17 11.57
CA GLN A 81 10.04 -6.65 12.00
C GLN A 81 9.83 -6.46 13.50
N TYR A 82 8.69 -5.87 13.86
CA TYR A 82 8.23 -5.86 15.24
C TYR A 82 7.73 -7.25 15.64
N THR A 83 8.17 -7.72 16.81
CA THR A 83 7.72 -8.99 17.39
C THR A 83 6.38 -8.85 18.12
N GLN A 84 6.03 -7.64 18.55
CA GLN A 84 4.76 -7.36 19.22
C GLN A 84 3.63 -7.23 18.20
N ASN A 85 2.49 -7.87 18.46
CA ASN A 85 1.31 -7.77 17.59
C ASN A 85 0.48 -6.49 17.78
N LYS A 86 0.74 -5.76 18.87
CA LYS A 86 0.08 -4.50 19.22
C LYS A 86 1.11 -3.53 19.78
N LYS A 87 0.81 -2.23 19.63
CA LYS A 87 1.59 -1.17 20.28
C LYS A 87 1.61 -1.37 21.80
N PRO A 88 2.77 -1.20 22.45
CA PRO A 88 2.82 -1.14 23.91
C PRO A 88 1.95 0.02 24.45
N LEU A 89 1.24 -0.22 25.57
CA LEU A 89 0.28 0.75 26.13
C LEU A 89 0.93 2.12 26.40
N ASN A 90 2.13 2.10 26.99
CA ASN A 90 2.86 3.31 27.43
C ASN A 90 3.87 3.82 26.40
N LYS A 91 3.76 3.43 25.13
CA LYS A 91 4.60 3.94 24.04
C LYS A 91 3.76 4.71 23.04
N PRO A 92 4.21 5.88 22.54
CA PRO A 92 3.49 6.59 21.50
C PRO A 92 3.45 5.77 20.20
N ARG A 93 2.42 6.01 19.37
CA ARG A 93 2.40 5.53 17.98
C ARG A 93 3.58 6.15 17.23
N GLY A 94 3.97 5.53 16.13
CA GLY A 94 4.84 6.16 15.16
C GLY A 94 6.30 5.73 15.19
N GLN A 95 6.69 4.80 16.07
CA GLN A 95 8.01 4.20 15.98
C GLN A 95 8.13 3.44 14.67
N TYR A 96 9.28 3.56 14.00
CA TYR A 96 9.55 2.79 12.79
C TYR A 96 10.98 2.29 12.71
N ARG A 97 11.16 1.30 11.84
CA ARG A 97 12.45 0.79 11.38
C ARG A 97 12.41 0.69 9.88
N ILE A 98 13.44 1.21 9.22
CA ILE A 98 13.55 1.22 7.77
C ILE A 98 14.90 0.65 7.34
N VAL A 99 14.89 -0.13 6.28
CA VAL A 99 16.11 -0.63 5.61
C VAL A 99 15.95 -0.51 4.11
N GLN A 100 17.05 -0.26 3.42
CA GLN A 100 17.12 -0.32 1.96
C GLN A 100 17.72 -1.65 1.52
N ALA A 101 17.26 -2.18 0.39
CA ALA A 101 17.81 -3.41 -0.15
C ALA A 101 19.24 -3.17 -0.66
N LYS A 102 20.16 -4.09 -0.32
CA LYS A 102 21.58 -3.95 -0.66
C LYS A 102 21.85 -3.97 -2.17
N VAL A 103 21.07 -4.76 -2.91
CA VAL A 103 21.24 -4.95 -4.37
C VAL A 103 20.40 -3.94 -5.16
N TYR A 104 19.28 -3.48 -4.59
CA TYR A 104 18.34 -2.56 -5.22
C TYR A 104 18.12 -1.38 -4.27
N SER A 105 18.99 -0.38 -4.33
CA SER A 105 19.00 0.76 -3.38
C SER A 105 17.68 1.55 -3.35
N GLU A 106 16.93 1.49 -4.44
CA GLU A 106 15.66 2.16 -4.65
C GLU A 106 14.50 1.44 -3.95
N LEU A 107 14.68 0.18 -3.54
CA LEU A 107 13.70 -0.60 -2.80
C LEU A 107 13.94 -0.44 -1.29
N ALA A 108 12.97 0.16 -0.61
CA ALA A 108 12.95 0.26 0.84
C ALA A 108 11.90 -0.67 1.45
N ALA A 109 12.21 -1.15 2.65
CA ALA A 109 11.29 -1.89 3.50
C ALA A 109 11.13 -1.14 4.83
N LEU A 110 9.87 -0.97 5.24
CA LEU A 110 9.49 -0.23 6.44
C LEU A 110 8.63 -1.10 7.36
N SER A 111 8.95 -1.10 8.65
CA SER A 111 8.04 -1.53 9.71
C SER A 111 7.66 -0.30 10.54
N TRP A 112 6.36 0.02 10.59
CA TRP A 112 5.82 1.16 11.33
C TRP A 112 4.83 0.69 12.40
N MET A 113 4.97 1.21 13.61
CA MET A 113 4.14 0.87 14.76
C MET A 113 2.96 1.84 14.89
N ASP A 114 1.81 1.43 14.35
CA ASP A 114 0.53 2.11 14.57
C ASP A 114 -0.19 1.52 15.79
N SER A 115 -1.48 1.17 15.71
CA SER A 115 -2.15 0.34 16.71
C SER A 115 -1.62 -1.10 16.70
N ARG A 116 -1.22 -1.56 15.52
CA ARG A 116 -0.53 -2.82 15.23
C ARG A 116 0.64 -2.52 14.29
N PRO A 117 1.66 -3.41 14.22
CA PRO A 117 2.72 -3.26 13.23
C PRO A 117 2.15 -3.28 11.82
N VAL A 118 2.60 -2.32 11.01
CA VAL A 118 2.35 -2.26 9.57
C VAL A 118 3.69 -2.43 8.88
N ASN A 119 3.78 -3.39 7.97
CA ASN A 119 4.97 -3.60 7.14
C ASN A 119 4.67 -3.08 5.75
N MET A 120 5.64 -2.41 5.12
CA MET A 120 5.50 -1.77 3.83
C MET A 120 6.75 -1.99 2.97
N LEU A 121 6.54 -1.99 1.66
CA LEU A 121 7.58 -1.89 0.65
C LEU A 121 7.34 -0.65 -0.18
N SER A 122 8.41 0.01 -0.57
CA SER A 122 8.33 1.18 -1.45
C SER A 122 9.50 1.25 -2.43
N THR A 123 9.24 1.84 -3.59
CA THR A 123 10.26 2.26 -4.56
C THR A 123 10.05 3.72 -4.94
N GLY A 124 11.14 4.51 -4.89
CA GLY A 124 11.12 5.93 -5.25
C GLY A 124 10.27 6.83 -4.34
N CYS A 125 9.84 6.35 -3.17
CA CYS A 125 9.14 7.14 -2.15
C CYS A 125 10.14 7.81 -1.21
N SER A 126 9.79 8.98 -0.67
CA SER A 126 10.63 9.65 0.34
C SER A 126 10.54 8.92 1.67
N THR A 127 11.70 8.72 2.31
CA THR A 127 11.82 8.13 3.64
C THR A 127 12.08 9.19 4.71
N GLU A 128 11.92 10.47 4.37
CA GLU A 128 12.12 11.57 5.30
C GLU A 128 11.10 11.51 6.46
N PRO A 129 11.55 11.81 7.70
CA PRO A 129 10.64 11.87 8.83
C PRO A 129 9.55 12.92 8.64
N THR A 130 8.32 12.54 8.91
CA THR A 130 7.12 13.39 8.89
C THR A 130 6.13 12.91 9.96
N VAL A 131 4.87 13.34 9.85
CA VAL A 131 3.77 12.96 10.73
C VAL A 131 2.51 12.63 9.95
N VAL A 132 1.69 11.76 10.51
CA VAL A 132 0.35 11.43 10.00
C VAL A 132 -0.69 11.58 11.12
N ASN A 133 -1.84 12.13 10.77
CA ASN A 133 -2.98 12.23 11.68
C ASN A 133 -3.66 10.86 11.82
N ARG A 134 -3.89 10.43 13.06
CA ARG A 134 -4.60 9.19 13.37
C ARG A 134 -5.79 9.47 14.25
N ARG A 135 -6.93 8.89 13.87
CA ARG A 135 -8.13 8.90 14.70
C ARG A 135 -8.06 7.76 15.70
N GLU A 136 -8.16 8.10 16.97
CA GLU A 136 -8.23 7.14 18.08
C GLU A 136 -9.66 6.62 18.24
N GLU A 137 -9.82 5.51 18.97
CA GLU A 137 -11.15 4.88 19.21
C GLU A 137 -12.13 5.84 19.92
N ASN A 138 -11.62 6.74 20.77
CA ASN A 138 -12.42 7.77 21.45
C ASN A 138 -12.77 8.97 20.54
N GLY A 139 -12.43 8.91 19.26
CA GLY A 139 -12.70 9.97 18.28
C GLY A 139 -11.70 11.12 18.27
N SER A 140 -10.74 11.16 19.22
CA SER A 140 -9.66 12.16 19.21
C SER A 140 -8.69 11.93 18.05
N ILE A 141 -7.97 12.99 17.67
CA ILE A 141 -6.94 12.93 16.63
C ILE A 141 -5.57 13.05 17.29
N THR A 142 -4.70 12.09 17.03
CA THR A 142 -3.30 12.08 17.46
C THR A 142 -2.38 12.27 16.27
N VAL A 143 -1.26 12.95 16.49
CA VAL A 143 -0.20 13.14 15.48
C VAL A 143 0.86 12.07 15.73
N SER A 144 1.03 11.17 14.77
CA SER A 144 1.97 10.04 14.87
C SER A 144 3.17 10.27 13.95
N PRO A 145 4.41 10.21 14.46
CA PRO A 145 5.60 10.21 13.61
C PRO A 145 5.57 9.07 12.59
N CYS A 146 6.01 9.32 11.37
CA CYS A 146 6.14 8.31 10.33
C CYS A 146 7.07 8.79 9.21
N PRO A 147 7.65 7.90 8.40
CA PRO A 147 8.28 8.31 7.15
C PRO A 147 7.25 8.74 6.10
N HIS A 148 7.66 9.57 5.14
CA HIS A 148 6.76 10.13 4.13
C HIS A 148 6.00 9.07 3.31
N GLU A 149 6.61 7.92 3.04
CA GLU A 149 5.96 6.79 2.35
C GLU A 149 4.65 6.32 3.03
N VAL A 150 4.52 6.50 4.35
CA VAL A 150 3.27 6.18 5.10
C VAL A 150 2.16 7.17 4.73
N VAL A 151 2.51 8.44 4.54
CA VAL A 151 1.57 9.50 4.13
C VAL A 151 1.13 9.27 2.69
N ASP A 152 2.08 8.95 1.81
CA ASP A 152 1.80 8.63 0.40
C ASP A 152 0.82 7.45 0.28
N TYR A 153 1.06 6.38 1.03
CA TYR A 153 0.14 5.25 1.10
C TYR A 153 -1.24 5.63 1.65
N ALA A 154 -1.29 6.38 2.76
CA ALA A 154 -2.54 6.78 3.38
C ALA A 154 -3.41 7.62 2.44
N ASN A 155 -2.80 8.56 1.70
CA ASN A 155 -3.49 9.39 0.72
C ASN A 155 -4.02 8.55 -0.46
N GLY A 156 -3.20 7.65 -1.00
CA GLY A 156 -3.61 6.78 -2.11
C GLY A 156 -4.74 5.82 -1.74
N MET A 157 -4.65 5.19 -0.57
CA MET A 157 -5.70 4.28 -0.08
C MET A 157 -6.97 5.01 0.31
N GLY A 158 -6.88 6.19 0.94
CA GLY A 158 -8.05 6.97 1.32
C GLY A 158 -8.89 7.38 0.10
N PHE A 159 -8.22 7.73 -1.00
CA PHE A 159 -8.91 8.02 -2.26
C PHE A 159 -9.58 6.78 -2.86
N TYR A 160 -8.90 5.63 -2.84
CA TYR A 160 -9.47 4.36 -3.31
C TYR A 160 -10.72 3.95 -2.51
N ASP A 161 -10.67 4.05 -1.18
CA ASP A 161 -11.80 3.74 -0.31
C ASP A 161 -13.00 4.67 -0.58
N GLN A 162 -12.76 5.95 -0.85
CA GLN A 162 -13.81 6.89 -1.22
C GLN A 162 -14.48 6.53 -2.55
N LEU A 163 -13.69 6.18 -3.58
CA LEU A 163 -14.23 5.71 -4.86
C LEU A 163 -15.06 4.43 -4.69
N ARG A 164 -14.54 3.48 -3.91
CA ARG A 164 -15.25 2.22 -3.62
C ARG A 164 -16.60 2.49 -2.94
N LEU A 165 -16.66 3.43 -2.01
CA LEU A 165 -17.91 3.85 -1.36
C LEU A 165 -18.87 4.50 -2.36
N HIS A 166 -18.39 5.41 -3.21
CA HIS A 166 -19.23 6.01 -4.26
C HIS A 166 -19.82 4.97 -5.20
N HIS A 167 -19.02 3.99 -5.64
CA HIS A 167 -19.48 2.92 -6.51
C HIS A 167 -20.54 2.06 -5.82
N TYR A 168 -20.32 1.70 -4.56
CA TYR A 168 -21.31 0.96 -3.76
C TYR A 168 -22.63 1.72 -3.61
N LEU A 169 -22.58 3.02 -3.34
CA LEU A 169 -23.77 3.86 -3.26
C LEU A 169 -24.52 3.93 -4.59
N ILE A 170 -23.82 4.10 -5.71
CA ILE A 170 -24.42 4.10 -7.05
C ILE A 170 -25.07 2.74 -7.35
N GLN A 171 -24.39 1.63 -7.08
CA GLN A 171 -24.97 0.28 -7.27
C GLN A 171 -26.23 0.10 -6.43
N ASN A 172 -26.23 0.57 -5.18
CA ASN A 172 -27.43 0.54 -4.34
C ASN A 172 -28.53 1.45 -4.89
N CYS A 173 -28.23 2.67 -5.36
CA CYS A 173 -29.21 3.56 -5.98
C CYS A 173 -29.83 2.95 -7.24
N ILE A 174 -29.03 2.33 -8.10
CA ILE A 174 -29.52 1.65 -9.32
C ILE A 174 -30.42 0.47 -8.95
N ASN A 175 -30.02 -0.34 -7.96
CA ASN A 175 -30.82 -1.47 -7.47
C ASN A 175 -32.13 -1.06 -6.76
N LEU A 176 -32.22 0.19 -6.26
CA LEU A 176 -33.44 0.74 -5.67
C LEU A 176 -34.44 1.25 -6.71
N THR A 177 -34.04 1.38 -7.97
CA THR A 177 -34.93 1.71 -9.10
C THR A 177 -35.64 0.44 -9.59
N LYS A 178 -36.60 -0.05 -8.79
CA LYS A 178 -37.67 -0.95 -9.24
C LYS A 178 -39.01 -0.34 -8.85
N TYR A 179 -39.54 0.48 -9.75
CA TYR A 179 -40.95 0.84 -9.83
C TYR A 179 -41.35 0.85 -11.29
#